data_AF-A0AAJ2NT44-F1
#
_entry.id   AF-A0AAJ2NT44-F1
#
_cell.length_a   1.000
_cell.length_b   1.000
_cell.length_c   1.000
_cell.angle_alpha   90.00
_cell.angle_beta   90.00
_cell.angle_gamma   90.00
#
_symmetry.space_group_name_H-M   'P 1'
#
loop_
_entity.id
_entity.type
_entity.pdbx_description
1 polymer ?
#
loop_
_entity_poly.entity_id
_entity_poly.type
_entity_poly.pdbx_seq_one_letter_code
_entity_poly.pdbx_strand_id
1 'polypeptide(L)'
;FAMPPTIRLTILGIQQVPADIIEATEAFGSTTGQRLLKVQLPLAMPTIMAGINQSIMLALSMVVIASMVGAPGLGADVYRAVTQIQIG
;
A
#
# COMPACT_ATOMS: atom_id res chain seq x y z
N PHE A 1 3.21 -11.15 -1.03
CA PHE A 1 4.45 -10.35 -1.12
C PHE A 1 4.23 -8.84 -1.15
N ALA A 2 3.00 -8.36 -1.45
CA ALA A 2 2.70 -6.93 -1.55
C ALA A 2 2.47 -6.20 -0.20
N MET A 3 2.42 -6.91 0.93
CA MET A 3 2.18 -6.32 2.26
C MET A 3 3.29 -5.38 2.80
N PRO A 4 4.60 -5.62 2.58
CA PRO A 4 5.66 -4.82 3.21
C PRO A 4 5.60 -3.31 2.91
N PRO A 5 5.35 -2.84 1.66
CA PRO A 5 5.21 -1.41 1.37
C PRO A 5 4.08 -0.73 2.14
N THR A 6 2.91 -1.37 2.24
CA THR A 6 1.76 -0.83 2.97
C THR A 6 2.07 -0.64 4.46
N ILE A 7 2.68 -1.65 5.09
CA ILE A 7 3.06 -1.59 6.51
C ILE A 7 4.11 -0.48 6.73
N ARG A 8 5.18 -0.49 5.92
CA ARG A 8 6.29 0.46 6.05
C ARG A 8 5.83 1.90 5.90
N LEU A 9 5.01 2.18 4.89
CA LEU A 9 4.54 3.53 4.61
C LEU A 9 3.47 4.00 5.58
N THR A 10 2.72 3.08 6.19
CA THR A 10 1.83 3.41 7.31
C THR A 10 2.62 3.82 8.55
N ILE A 11 3.65 3.06 8.94
CA ILE A 11 4.51 3.41 10.08
C ILE A 11 5.23 4.73 9.81
N LEU A 12 5.79 4.89 8.62
CA LEU A 12 6.48 6.12 8.21
C LEU A 12 5.53 7.33 8.25
N GLY A 13 4.32 7.20 7.69
CA GLY A 13 3.32 8.26 7.69
C GLY A 13 2.94 8.71 9.10
N ILE A 14 2.76 7.78 10.03
CA ILE A 14 2.46 8.10 11.45
C ILE A 14 3.66 8.76 12.13
N GLN A 15 4.89 8.30 11.86
CA GLN A 15 6.11 8.87 12.45
C GLN A 15 6.48 10.24 11.88
N GLN A 16 6.02 10.57 10.67
CA GLN A 16 6.24 11.87 10.02
C GLN A 16 5.25 12.94 10.45
N VAL A 17 4.25 12.61 11.28
CA VAL A 17 3.34 13.61 11.83
C VAL A 17 4.14 14.59 12.70
N PRO A 18 4.05 15.91 12.44
CA PRO A 18 4.81 16.91 13.18
C PRO A 18 4.56 16.84 14.70
N ALA A 19 5.64 16.91 15.48
CA ALA A 19 5.58 16.77 16.94
C ALA A 19 4.82 17.92 17.61
N ASP A 20 4.89 19.13 17.07
CA ASP A 20 4.14 20.31 17.51
C ASP A 20 2.62 20.11 17.41
N ILE A 21 2.14 19.46 16.34
CA ILE A 21 0.73 19.07 16.20
C ILE A 21 0.34 18.06 17.28
N ILE A 22 1.22 17.09 17.58
CA ILE A 22 0.99 16.08 18.62
C ILE A 22 0.90 16.73 19.99
N GLU A 23 1.85 17.59 20.34
CA GLU A 23 1.88 18.34 21.59
C GLU A 23 0.66 19.26 21.74
N ALA A 24 0.26 19.93 20.67
CA ALA A 24 -0.97 20.74 20.66
C ALA A 24 -2.20 19.89 20.97
N THR A 25 -2.34 18.73 20.32
CA THR A 25 -3.50 17.84 20.54
C THR A 25 -3.52 17.25 21.94
N GLU A 26 -2.37 17.06 22.56
CA GLU A 26 -2.24 16.63 23.95
C GLU A 26 -2.58 17.76 24.93
N ALA A 27 -2.15 18.99 24.64
CA ALA A 27 -2.51 20.18 25.41
C ALA A 27 -4.04 20.47 25.39
N PHE A 28 -4.72 20.14 24.30
CA PHE A 28 -6.19 20.20 24.20
C PHE A 28 -6.90 18.99 24.84
N GLY A 29 -6.18 18.06 25.47
CA GLY A 29 -6.75 16.93 26.21
C GLY A 29 -7.27 15.79 25.34
N SER A 30 -6.76 15.62 24.12
CA SER A 30 -7.18 14.50 23.26
C SER A 30 -6.70 13.15 23.80
N THR A 31 -7.57 12.14 23.73
CA THR A 31 -7.17 10.77 24.06
C THR A 31 -6.32 10.16 22.95
N THR A 32 -5.51 9.14 23.26
CA THR A 32 -4.66 8.46 22.26
C THR A 32 -5.43 7.99 21.02
N GLY A 33 -6.66 7.49 21.20
CA GLY A 33 -7.52 7.08 20.09
C GLY A 33 -8.04 8.26 19.26
N GLN A 34 -8.40 9.38 19.90
CA GLN A 34 -8.80 10.60 19.20
C GLN A 34 -7.63 11.19 18.42
N ARG A 35 -6.44 11.25 19.03
CA ARG A 35 -5.21 11.69 18.37
C ARG A 35 -4.87 10.81 17.17
N LEU A 36 -4.96 9.49 17.31
CA LEU A 36 -4.70 8.56 16.22
C LEU A 36 -5.69 8.76 15.07
N LEU A 37 -6.99 8.71 15.35
CA LEU A 37 -8.03 8.70 14.31
C LEU A 37 -8.29 10.06 13.68
N LYS A 38 -8.19 11.16 14.45
CA LYS A 38 -8.56 12.51 13.99
C LYS A 38 -7.37 13.34 13.54
N VAL A 39 -6.15 12.95 13.87
CA VAL A 39 -4.94 13.75 13.60
C VAL A 39 -3.91 12.93 12.87
N GLN A 40 -3.38 11.86 13.48
CA GLN A 40 -2.28 11.08 12.90
C GLN A 40 -2.71 10.38 11.61
N LEU A 41 -3.86 9.70 11.59
CA LEU A 41 -4.33 9.01 10.39
C LEU A 41 -4.60 9.98 9.24
N PRO A 42 -5.41 11.06 9.39
CA PRO A 42 -5.64 12.02 8.31
C PRO A 42 -4.35 12.65 7.75
N LEU A 43 -3.39 13.00 8.61
CA LEU A 43 -2.10 13.57 8.18
C LEU A 43 -1.20 12.53 7.50
N ALA A 44 -1.25 11.27 7.94
CA ALA A 44 -0.50 10.17 7.36
C ALA A 44 -1.15 9.59 6.08
N MET A 45 -2.41 9.94 5.77
CA MET A 45 -3.16 9.37 4.64
C MET A 45 -2.41 9.40 3.30
N PRO A 46 -1.77 10.52 2.89
CA PRO A 46 -1.07 10.55 1.61
C PRO A 46 0.02 9.47 1.50
N THR A 47 0.78 9.28 2.58
CA THR A 47 1.84 8.28 2.66
C THR A 47 1.28 6.86 2.70
N ILE A 48 0.19 6.63 3.45
CA ILE A 48 -0.51 5.34 3.49
C ILE A 48 -1.04 4.98 2.09
N MET A 49 -1.64 5.94 1.39
CA MET A 49 -2.17 5.74 0.02
C MET A 49 -1.05 5.43 -0.97
N ALA A 50 0.13 6.04 -0.82
CA ALA A 50 1.30 5.67 -1.62
C ALA A 50 1.69 4.20 -1.41
N GLY A 51 1.59 3.68 -0.17
CA GLY A 51 1.87 2.28 0.14
C GLY A 51 0.80 1.31 -0.36
N ILE A 52 -0.45 1.73 -0.38
CA ILE A 52 -1.53 0.96 -1.01
C ILE A 52 -1.30 0.88 -2.51
N ASN A 53 -0.96 2.00 -3.17
CA ASN A 53 -0.67 2.01 -4.60
C ASN A 53 0.49 1.06 -4.95
N GLN A 54 1.60 1.13 -4.18
CA GLN A 54 2.73 0.22 -4.38
C GLN A 54 2.34 -1.25 -4.17
N SER A 55 1.55 -1.54 -3.13
CA SER A 55 1.05 -2.90 -2.88
C SER A 55 0.19 -3.42 -4.03
N ILE A 56 -0.70 -2.59 -4.58
CA ILE A 56 -1.51 -2.94 -5.75
C ILE A 56 -0.62 -3.23 -6.95
N MET A 57 0.33 -2.35 -7.27
CA MET A 57 1.24 -2.54 -8.40
C MET A 57 2.05 -3.84 -8.28
N LEU A 58 2.56 -4.14 -7.08
CA LEU A 58 3.24 -5.38 -6.79
C LEU A 58 2.30 -6.59 -6.93
N ALA A 59 1.11 -6.54 -6.33
CA ALA A 59 0.13 -7.62 -6.41
C ALA A 59 -0.27 -7.93 -7.86
N LEU A 60 -0.51 -6.90 -8.67
CA LEU A 60 -0.82 -7.05 -10.10
C LEU A 60 0.36 -7.66 -10.88
N SER A 61 1.60 -7.28 -10.54
CA SER A 61 2.80 -7.86 -11.16
C SER A 61 2.90 -9.38 -10.90
N MET A 62 2.41 -9.85 -9.75
CA MET A 62 2.41 -11.28 -9.41
C MET A 62 1.32 -12.10 -10.13
N VAL A 63 0.32 -11.45 -10.73
CA VAL A 63 -0.78 -12.15 -11.43
C VAL A 63 -0.27 -12.98 -12.60
N VAL A 64 0.76 -12.50 -13.33
CA VAL A 64 1.37 -13.24 -14.44
C VAL A 64 2.09 -14.49 -13.92
N ILE A 65 2.88 -14.37 -12.84
CA ILE A 65 3.60 -15.51 -12.25
C ILE A 65 2.62 -16.56 -11.71
N ALA A 66 1.54 -16.12 -11.06
CA ALA A 66 0.51 -17.03 -10.55
C ALA A 66 -0.16 -17.84 -11.69
N SER A 67 -0.34 -17.22 -12.87
CA SER A 67 -0.93 -17.91 -14.02
C SER A 67 -0.06 -19.02 -14.59
N MET A 68 1.27 -18.94 -14.43
CA MET A 68 2.19 -20.01 -14.83
C MET A 68 2.01 -21.30 -14.01
N VAL A 69 1.43 -21.19 -12.80
CA VAL A 69 1.11 -22.33 -11.91
C VAL A 69 -0.37 -22.73 -12.05
N GLY A 70 -1.06 -22.27 -13.10
CA GLY A 70 -2.43 -22.67 -13.41
C GLY A 70 -3.52 -21.79 -12.80
N ALA A 71 -3.20 -20.62 -12.25
CA ALA A 71 -4.23 -19.67 -11.81
C ALA A 71 -4.99 -19.09 -13.02
N PRO A 72 -6.34 -19.14 -13.03
CA PRO A 72 -7.14 -18.54 -14.10
C PRO A 72 -7.14 -17.00 -13.99
N GLY A 73 -7.44 -16.31 -15.10
CA GLY A 73 -7.60 -14.85 -15.15
C GLY A 73 -6.62 -14.17 -16.09
N LEU A 74 -6.52 -12.83 -15.98
CA LEU A 74 -5.80 -11.96 -16.92
C LEU A 74 -4.33 -12.36 -17.12
N GLY A 75 -3.67 -12.91 -16.10
CA GLY A 75 -2.29 -13.39 -16.22
C GLY A 75 -2.13 -14.51 -17.24
N ALA A 76 -3.12 -15.41 -17.34
CA ALA A 76 -3.08 -16.53 -18.27
C ALA A 76 -3.22 -16.07 -19.73
N ASP A 77 -4.05 -15.06 -19.98
CA ASP A 77 -4.22 -14.46 -21.31
C ASP A 77 -2.93 -13.73 -21.73
N VAL A 78 -2.32 -12.97 -20.82
CA VAL A 78 -1.02 -12.32 -21.05
C VAL A 78 0.08 -13.36 -21.31
N TYR A 79 0.14 -14.43 -20.51
CA TYR A 79 1.12 -15.51 -20.69
C TYR A 79 0.97 -16.22 -22.03
N ARG A 80 -0.27 -16.53 -22.43
CA ARG A 80 -0.61 -17.11 -23.74
C ARG A 80 -0.23 -16.18 -24.89
N ALA A 81 -0.54 -14.89 -24.77
CA ALA A 81 -0.16 -13.90 -25.79
C ALA A 81 1.37 -13.84 -25.98
N VAL A 82 2.14 -13.85 -24.89
CA VAL A 82 3.62 -13.85 -24.96
C VAL A 82 4.16 -15.16 -25.56
N THR A 83 3.56 -16.32 -25.28
CA THR A 83 3.99 -17.60 -25.86
C THR A 83 3.52 -17.82 -27.30
N GLN A 84 2.42 -17.18 -27.72
CA GLN A 84 1.91 -17.23 -29.09
C GLN A 84 2.55 -16.19 -30.03
N ILE A 85 3.26 -15.18 -29.51
CA ILE A 85 4.16 -14.35 -30.32
C ILE A 85 5.31 -15.26 -30.78
N GLN A 86 5.06 -15.94 -31.89
CA GLN A 86 6.04 -16.72 -32.61
C GLN A 86 7.13 -15.78 -33.11
N ILE A 87 8.31 -16.02 -32.56
CA ILE A 87 9.60 -15.76 -33.17
C ILE A 87 9.57 -16.45 -34.53
N GLY A 88 9.37 -15.65 -35.59
CA GLY A 88 9.39 -16.05 -37.00
C GLY A 88 9.96 -14.93 -37.82
#